data_AF-A0A815XBY3-F1
#
_entry.id   AF-A0A815XBY3-F1
#
_cell.length_a   1.000
_cell.length_b   1.000
_cell.length_c   1.000
_cell.angle_alpha   90.00
_cell.angle_beta   90.00
_cell.angle_gamma   90.00
#
_symmetry.space_group_name_H-M   'P 1'
#
loop_
_entity.id
_entity.type
_entity.pdbx_description
1 polymer ?
#
loop_
_entity_poly.entity_id
_entity_poly.type
_entity_poly.pdbx_seq_one_letter_code
_entity_poly.pdbx_strand_id
1 'polypeptide(L)'
;ESVIKRLANRIQTHPLLGIRQLSGQTTATWRSLININLSQYAFLKDHKIQDAIMFPAAAYLELVTAAYHQLFLSSDNKLSSLVFKEIKFVKSL
;
A
#
# COMPACT_ATOMS: atom_id res chain seq x y z
N GLU A 1 -4.38 -21.62 -4.61
CA GLU A 1 -3.10 -20.89 -4.43
C GLU A 1 -2.27 -21.59 -3.35
N SER A 2 -0.96 -21.85 -3.56
CA SER A 2 -0.16 -22.67 -2.64
C SER A 2 0.22 -21.96 -1.34
N VAL A 3 0.47 -22.72 -0.26
CA VAL A 3 0.90 -22.21 1.05
C VAL A 3 2.23 -21.43 0.95
N ILE A 4 3.14 -21.88 0.09
CA ILE A 4 4.44 -21.22 -0.16
C ILE A 4 4.25 -19.82 -0.75
N LYS A 5 3.37 -19.67 -1.74
CA LYS A 5 3.06 -18.36 -2.35
C LYS A 5 2.45 -17.38 -1.34
N ARG A 6 1.61 -17.90 -0.42
CA ARG A 6 1.02 -17.11 0.68
C ARG A 6 2.06 -16.65 1.71
N LEU A 7 3.15 -17.39 1.91
CA LEU A 7 4.23 -17.06 2.84
C LEU A 7 5.25 -16.09 2.25
N ALA A 8 5.66 -16.29 0.99
CA ALA A 8 6.54 -15.37 0.27
C ALA A 8 5.96 -13.94 0.21
N ASN A 9 4.63 -13.84 0.08
CA ASN A 9 3.89 -12.59 0.11
C ASN A 9 3.79 -11.92 1.50
N ARG A 10 4.63 -12.27 2.48
CA ARG A 10 4.65 -11.64 3.81
C ARG A 10 5.90 -10.83 4.12
N ILE A 11 6.89 -10.85 3.23
CA ILE A 11 8.06 -10.00 3.39
C ILE A 11 7.59 -8.55 3.24
N GLN A 12 7.87 -7.73 4.25
CA GLN A 12 7.53 -6.30 4.27
C GLN A 12 8.35 -5.61 3.18
N THR A 13 7.76 -5.48 2.00
CA THR A 13 8.48 -4.99 0.81
C THR A 13 8.18 -3.53 0.52
N HIS A 14 6.98 -3.06 0.88
CA HIS A 14 6.55 -1.71 0.53
C HIS A 14 6.33 -0.83 1.77
N PRO A 15 6.99 0.35 1.86
CA PRO A 15 6.93 1.22 3.05
C PRO A 15 5.50 1.53 3.51
N LEU A 16 4.59 1.84 2.59
CA LEU A 16 3.22 2.22 2.95
C LEU A 16 2.30 1.02 3.16
N LEU A 17 2.45 -0.06 2.38
CA LEU A 17 1.48 -1.16 2.34
C LEU A 17 1.57 -2.05 3.59
N GLY A 18 2.78 -2.25 4.10
CA GLY A 18 3.02 -3.04 5.29
C GLY A 18 2.85 -4.55 5.06
N ILE A 19 2.20 -5.21 6.01
CA ILE A 19 2.18 -6.68 6.11
C ILE A 19 0.81 -7.22 5.71
N ARG A 20 0.79 -8.15 4.76
CA ARG A 20 -0.42 -8.87 4.37
C ARG A 20 -0.92 -9.74 5.51
N GLN A 21 -2.19 -9.59 5.85
CA GLN A 21 -2.83 -10.37 6.91
C GLN A 21 -3.28 -11.73 6.37
N LEU A 22 -3.11 -12.77 7.17
CA LEU A 22 -3.79 -14.05 6.94
C LEU A 22 -5.23 -13.90 7.40
N SER A 23 -6.13 -13.77 6.46
CA SER A 23 -7.56 -13.90 6.69
C SER A 23 -8.05 -15.19 6.04
N GLY A 24 -8.98 -15.89 6.69
CA GLY A 24 -9.75 -16.98 6.06
C GLY A 24 -10.73 -16.47 4.99
N GLN A 25 -10.85 -15.14 4.84
CA GLN A 25 -11.73 -14.50 3.87
C GLN A 25 -11.10 -14.47 2.48
N THR A 26 -11.96 -14.30 1.47
CA THR A 26 -11.57 -14.18 0.05
C THR A 26 -10.91 -12.84 -0.28
N THR A 27 -11.04 -11.84 0.59
CA THR A 27 -10.47 -10.51 0.42
C THR A 27 -9.05 -10.43 0.98
N ALA A 28 -8.13 -9.85 0.20
CA ALA A 28 -6.79 -9.57 0.67
C ALA A 28 -6.78 -8.28 1.51
N THR A 29 -6.15 -8.33 2.69
CA THR A 29 -6.02 -7.18 3.59
C THR A 29 -4.58 -7.01 4.04
N TRP A 30 -4.22 -5.76 4.31
CA TRP A 30 -2.89 -5.37 4.76
C TRP A 30 -3.00 -4.46 5.97
N ARG A 31 -1.95 -4.48 6.81
CA ARG A 31 -1.82 -3.57 7.95
C ARG A 31 -0.43 -2.95 7.92
N SER A 32 -0.39 -1.63 8.06
CA SER A 32 0.83 -0.85 8.19
C SER A 32 0.77 0.04 9.43
N LEU A 33 1.93 0.27 10.04
CA LEU A 33 2.11 1.27 11.09
C LEU A 33 3.01 2.36 10.51
N ILE A 34 2.45 3.54 10.31
CA ILE A 34 3.18 4.69 9.78
C ILE A 34 3.63 5.54 10.97
N ASN A 35 4.94 5.70 11.11
CA ASN A 35 5.55 6.61 12.07
C ASN A 35 6.31 7.68 11.31
N ILE A 36 5.70 8.86 11.17
CA ILE A 36 6.26 10.00 10.43
C ILE A 36 7.62 10.49 10.97
N ASN A 37 8.05 10.06 12.16
CA ASN A 37 9.36 10.38 12.71
C ASN A 37 10.49 9.48 12.17
N LEU A 38 10.16 8.37 11.51
CA LEU A 38 11.16 7.55 10.82
C LEU A 38 11.49 8.15 9.47
N SER A 39 12.76 8.12 9.08
CA SER A 39 13.28 8.73 7.85
C SER A 39 12.55 8.25 6.59
N GLN A 40 12.19 6.97 6.52
CA GLN A 40 11.46 6.38 5.37
C GLN A 40 10.06 6.97 5.15
N TYR A 41 9.49 7.66 6.15
CA TYR A 41 8.18 8.30 6.07
C TYR A 41 8.25 9.82 6.17
N ALA A 42 9.45 10.40 6.21
CA ALA A 42 9.64 11.83 6.46
C ALA A 42 8.91 12.69 5.42
N PHE A 43 8.84 12.23 4.17
CA PHE A 43 8.13 12.91 3.08
C PHE A 43 6.64 13.17 3.37
N LEU A 44 6.00 12.37 4.24
CA LEU A 44 4.61 12.59 4.62
C LEU A 44 4.43 13.88 5.42
N LYS A 45 5.48 14.35 6.13
CA LYS A 45 5.45 15.59 6.91
C LYS A 45 5.35 16.83 6.04
N ASP A 46 5.73 16.73 4.76
CA ASP A 46 5.74 17.87 3.85
C ASP A 46 4.34 18.15 3.27
N HIS A 47 3.41 17.17 3.35
CA HIS A 47 2.03 17.37 2.92
C HIS A 47 1.19 17.94 4.06
N LYS A 48 1.07 19.28 4.08
CA LYS A 48 0.33 20.01 5.12
C LYS A 48 -0.76 20.89 4.53
N ILE A 49 -1.89 20.94 5.23
CA ILE A 49 -2.99 21.87 4.98
C ILE A 49 -3.31 22.53 6.31
N GLN A 50 -3.25 23.86 6.37
CA GLN A 50 -3.49 24.61 7.61
C GLN A 50 -2.64 24.07 8.79
N ASP A 51 -1.34 23.85 8.52
CA ASP A 51 -0.33 23.30 9.45
C ASP A 51 -0.57 21.87 9.96
N ALA A 52 -1.70 21.25 9.61
CA ALA A 52 -1.96 19.84 9.88
C ALA A 52 -1.29 18.96 8.81
N ILE A 53 -0.46 18.02 9.25
CA ILE A 53 0.05 16.94 8.40
C ILE A 53 -1.14 16.06 8.02
N MET A 54 -1.38 15.90 6.72
CA MET A 54 -2.46 15.04 6.21
C MET A 54 -1.88 13.92 5.36
N PHE A 55 -2.49 12.74 5.41
CA PHE A 55 -2.07 11.66 4.52
C PHE A 55 -2.47 11.98 3.07
N PRO A 56 -1.51 12.05 2.12
CA PRO A 56 -1.79 12.54 0.77
C PRO A 56 -2.58 11.52 -0.06
N ALA A 57 -3.46 12.02 -0.94
CA ALA A 57 -4.21 11.20 -1.90
C ALA A 57 -3.32 10.24 -2.72
N ALA A 58 -2.14 10.71 -3.13
CA ALA A 58 -1.18 9.91 -3.87
C ALA A 58 -0.68 8.67 -3.09
N ALA A 59 -0.57 8.76 -1.76
CA ALA A 59 -0.14 7.63 -0.95
C ALA A 59 -1.18 6.50 -0.91
N TYR A 60 -2.48 6.82 -0.99
CA TYR A 60 -3.52 5.79 -1.17
C TYR A 60 -3.44 5.12 -2.54
N LEU A 61 -3.15 5.87 -3.60
CA LEU A 61 -2.96 5.29 -4.94
C LEU A 61 -1.77 4.33 -4.94
N GLU A 62 -0.67 4.71 -4.28
CA GLU A 62 0.48 3.83 -4.11
C GLU A 62 0.13 2.54 -3.34
N LEU A 63 -0.70 2.61 -2.29
CA LEU A 63 -1.17 1.40 -1.59
C LEU A 63 -1.87 0.44 -2.55
N VAL A 64 -2.73 0.94 -3.44
CA VAL A 64 -3.44 0.12 -4.42
C VAL A 64 -2.45 -0.47 -5.45
N THR A 65 -1.51 0.33 -5.94
CA THR A 65 -0.44 -0.15 -6.84
C THR A 65 0.38 -1.26 -6.19
N ALA A 66 0.92 -1.02 -5.00
CA ALA A 66 1.73 -2.00 -4.29
C ALA A 66 0.95 -3.29 -3.99
N ALA A 67 -0.32 -3.18 -3.60
CA ALA A 67 -1.19 -4.33 -3.38
C ALA A 67 -1.41 -5.14 -4.68
N TYR A 68 -1.65 -4.44 -5.79
CA TYR A 68 -1.76 -5.07 -7.11
C TYR A 68 -0.47 -5.81 -7.47
N HIS A 69 0.68 -5.17 -7.29
CA HIS A 69 1.97 -5.79 -7.54
C HIS A 69 2.17 -7.06 -6.73
N GLN A 70 1.88 -7.00 -5.43
CA GLN A 70 2.03 -8.12 -4.53
C GLN A 70 1.08 -9.29 -4.87
N LEU A 71 -0.13 -9.02 -5.36
CA LEU A 71 -1.11 -10.07 -5.70
C LEU A 71 -0.89 -10.69 -7.07
N PHE A 72 -0.52 -9.88 -8.07
CA PHE A 72 -0.65 -10.26 -9.47
C PHE A 72 0.68 -10.33 -10.22
N LEU A 73 1.74 -9.65 -9.77
CA LEU A 73 3.02 -9.67 -10.48
C LEU A 73 3.88 -10.81 -9.96
N SER A 74 4.02 -11.83 -10.82
CA SER A 74 5.03 -12.89 -10.71
C SER A 74 6.26 -12.44 -11.50
N SER A 75 7.44 -13.04 -11.24
CA SER A 75 8.76 -12.61 -11.71
C SER A 75 8.89 -12.26 -13.20
N ASP A 76 8.00 -12.75 -14.06
CA ASP A 76 8.08 -12.62 -15.53
C ASP A 76 7.11 -11.60 -16.16
N ASN A 77 6.17 -11.01 -15.41
CA ASN A 77 5.25 -10.02 -15.98
C ASN A 77 5.68 -8.61 -15.58
N LYS A 78 5.99 -7.76 -16.57
CA LYS A 78 6.27 -6.34 -16.35
C LYS A 78 4.98 -5.56 -16.53
N LEU A 79 4.57 -4.81 -15.51
CA LEU A 79 3.41 -3.92 -15.61
C LEU A 79 3.72 -2.77 -16.55
N SER A 80 2.96 -2.63 -17.63
CA SER A 80 3.12 -1.53 -18.59
C SER A 80 2.35 -0.28 -18.16
N SER A 81 1.17 -0.45 -17.55
CA SER A 81 0.30 0.65 -17.13
C SER A 81 -0.72 0.18 -16.10
N LEU A 82 -1.08 1.06 -15.16
CA LEU A 82 -2.18 0.89 -14.23
C LEU A 82 -3.17 2.04 -14.40
N VAL A 83 -4.46 1.74 -14.51
CA VAL A 83 -5.52 2.75 -14.66
C VAL A 83 -6.45 2.66 -13.45
N PHE A 84 -6.54 3.75 -12.71
CA PHE A 84 -7.49 3.90 -11.61
C PHE A 84 -8.83 4.43 -12.15
N LYS A 85 -9.93 3.81 -11.76
CA LYS A 85 -11.30 4.25 -12.12
C LYS A 85 -12.09 4.50 -10.84
N GLU A 86 -12.92 5.53 -10.87
CA GLU A 86 -13.89 5.85 -9.81
C GLU A 86 -13.29 6.07 -8.41
N ILE A 87 -12.09 6.67 -8.34
CA ILE A 87 -11.45 7.00 -7.07
C ILE A 87 -12.19 8.17 -6.39
N LYS A 88 -12.54 8.00 -5.12
CA LYS A 88 -13.10 9.05 -4.26
C LYS A 88 -12.33 9.09 -2.94
N PHE A 89 -11.81 10.25 -2.58
CA PHE A 89 -11.22 10.51 -1.27
C PHE A 89 -12.28 11.14 -0.38
N VAL A 90 -12.71 10.43 0.66
CA VAL A 90 -13.93 10.79 1.42
C VAL A 90 -13.60 11.54 2.71
N LYS A 91 -12.44 11.27 3.31
CA LYS A 91 -12.02 11.85 4.59
C LYS A 91 -10.50 12.00 4.62
N SER A 92 -10.01 13.08 5.20
CA SER A 92 -8.59 13.20 5.56
C SER A 92 -8.28 12.42 6.84
N LEU A 93 -7.14 11.74 6.85
CA LEU A 93 -6.53 11.08 8.00
C LEU A 93 -5.28 11.84 8.43
#